data_AF-A0A3A5JJB0-F1
#
_entry.id   AF-A0A3A5JJB0-F1
#
_cell.length_a   1.000
_cell.length_b   1.000
_cell.length_c   1.000
_cell.angle_alpha   90.00
_cell.angle_beta   90.00
_cell.angle_gamma   90.00
#
_symmetry.space_group_name_H-M   'P 1'
#
loop_
_entity.id
_entity.type
_entity.pdbx_description
1 polymer ?
#
loop_
_entity_poly.entity_id
_entity_poly.type
_entity_poly.pdbx_seq_one_letter_code
_entity_poly.pdbx_strand_id
1 'polypeptide(L)'
;MAMAQTATLGDESAENSPDMDDLDAAHRRAVRARTENMVVVPETDAEGVCTGIYEVHSESGSTYTVVIDQPRCCNCPDTEYRDAPNCKHRRRVALEISNNGCPAPGEEMDEYADHLDDLRESLKEELDTVAGMLESLGE
;
A
#
# COMPACT_ATOMS: atom_id res chain seq x y z
N MET A 1 43.33 -12.50 -20.85
CA MET A 1 42.56 -11.26 -20.59
C MET A 1 41.09 -11.59 -20.73
N ALA A 2 40.43 -11.89 -19.61
CA ALA A 2 38.99 -12.15 -19.58
C ALA A 2 38.27 -10.82 -19.32
N MET A 3 37.36 -10.44 -20.22
CA MET A 3 36.50 -9.28 -20.07
C MET A 3 35.37 -9.64 -19.11
N ALA A 4 35.36 -9.05 -17.92
CA ALA A 4 34.22 -9.11 -17.02
C ALA A 4 33.12 -8.19 -17.57
N GLN A 5 31.99 -8.77 -17.94
CA GLN A 5 30.78 -8.02 -18.26
C GLN A 5 30.08 -7.70 -16.93
N THR A 6 30.18 -6.45 -16.49
CA THR A 6 29.37 -5.91 -15.40
C THR A 6 27.95 -5.73 -15.92
N ALA A 7 27.04 -6.60 -15.51
CA ALA A 7 25.61 -6.40 -15.72
C ALA A 7 25.17 -5.21 -14.85
N THR A 8 24.97 -4.06 -15.48
CA THR A 8 24.21 -2.97 -14.89
C THR A 8 22.77 -3.43 -14.79
N LEU A 9 22.29 -3.65 -13.57
CA LEU A 9 20.86 -3.71 -13.28
C LEU A 9 20.29 -2.33 -13.65
N GLY A 10 19.79 -2.21 -14.88
CA GLY A 10 19.03 -1.06 -15.31
C GLY A 10 17.71 -1.08 -14.57
N ASP A 11 17.43 -0.02 -13.83
CA ASP A 11 16.10 0.30 -13.35
C ASP A 11 15.21 0.67 -14.55
N GLU A 12 14.71 -0.33 -15.26
CA GLU A 12 13.80 -0.18 -16.41
C GLU A 12 12.43 0.41 -15.99
N SER A 13 12.22 0.63 -14.69
CA SER A 13 11.01 1.21 -14.08
C SER A 13 10.90 2.73 -14.25
N ALA A 14 12.03 3.44 -14.37
CA ALA A 14 12.05 4.90 -14.36
C ALA A 14 11.54 5.54 -15.67
N GLU A 15 11.67 4.86 -16.81
CA GLU A 15 11.43 5.46 -18.12
C GLU A 15 9.93 5.64 -18.48
N ASN A 16 9.01 5.12 -17.66
CA ASN A 16 7.55 5.21 -17.88
C ASN A 16 6.78 5.84 -16.71
N SER A 17 7.44 6.64 -15.88
CA SER A 17 6.74 7.45 -14.89
C SER A 17 6.13 8.70 -15.55
N PRO A 18 4.80 8.92 -15.46
CA PRO A 18 4.19 10.11 -16.04
C PRO A 18 4.73 11.37 -15.36
N ASP A 19 5.01 12.42 -16.15
CA ASP A 19 5.34 13.73 -15.60
C ASP A 19 4.15 14.24 -14.76
N MET A 20 4.39 14.44 -13.47
CA MET A 20 3.35 14.80 -12.51
C MET A 20 2.78 16.21 -12.76
N ASP A 21 3.54 17.08 -13.43
CA ASP A 21 3.10 18.43 -13.77
C ASP A 21 2.10 18.44 -14.93
N ASP A 22 2.17 17.45 -15.82
CA ASP A 22 1.25 17.27 -16.95
C ASP A 22 -0.07 16.57 -16.56
N LEU A 23 -0.11 15.92 -15.39
CA LEU A 23 -1.29 15.21 -14.92
C LEU A 23 -2.35 16.17 -14.34
N ASP A 24 -3.63 15.81 -14.48
CA ASP A 24 -4.67 16.48 -13.71
C ASP A 24 -4.60 16.09 -12.22
N ALA A 25 -5.35 16.81 -11.38
CA ALA A 25 -5.36 16.58 -9.94
C ALA A 25 -5.93 15.20 -9.54
N ALA A 26 -6.79 14.57 -10.35
CA ALA A 26 -7.31 13.24 -10.07
C ALA A 26 -6.29 12.16 -10.41
N HIS A 27 -5.57 12.30 -11.52
CA HIS A 27 -4.49 11.41 -11.94
C HIS A 27 -3.31 11.46 -10.96
N ARG A 28 -2.88 12.65 -10.52
CA ARG A 28 -1.85 12.75 -9.47
C ARG A 28 -2.22 12.02 -8.18
N ARG A 29 -3.49 12.09 -7.77
CA ARG A 29 -3.99 11.35 -6.59
C ARG A 29 -3.98 9.85 -6.82
N ALA A 30 -4.27 9.39 -8.03
CA ALA A 30 -4.20 7.97 -8.38
C ALA A 30 -2.76 7.46 -8.37
N VAL A 31 -1.80 8.23 -8.90
CA VAL A 31 -0.37 7.89 -8.84
C VAL A 31 0.07 7.79 -7.39
N ARG A 32 -0.15 8.83 -6.58
CA ARG A 32 0.20 8.82 -5.14
C ARG A 32 -0.45 7.68 -4.37
N ALA A 33 -1.72 7.40 -4.67
CA ALA A 33 -2.40 6.28 -4.06
C ALA A 33 -1.71 4.93 -4.35
N ARG A 34 -0.98 4.78 -5.45
CA ARG A 34 -0.24 3.56 -5.79
C ARG A 34 1.22 3.59 -5.31
N THR A 35 1.86 4.76 -5.31
CA THR A 35 3.31 4.87 -5.14
C THR A 35 3.75 5.25 -3.72
N GLU A 36 2.97 6.02 -2.99
CA GLU A 36 3.34 6.43 -1.62
C GLU A 36 3.23 5.23 -0.67
N ASN A 37 4.10 5.17 0.34
CA ASN A 37 4.02 4.10 1.33
C ASN A 37 2.83 4.33 2.27
N MET A 38 1.81 3.48 2.17
CA MET A 38 0.61 3.59 3.00
C MET A 38 0.21 2.22 3.50
N VAL A 39 -0.11 2.13 4.79
CA VAL A 39 -0.63 0.91 5.42
C VAL A 39 -2.11 1.12 5.67
N VAL A 40 -2.92 0.14 5.29
CA VAL A 40 -4.36 0.11 5.52
C VAL A 40 -4.67 -0.95 6.56
N VAL A 41 -5.40 -0.58 7.60
CA VAL A 41 -5.84 -1.47 8.67
C VAL A 41 -7.37 -1.45 8.70
N PRO A 42 -8.05 -2.57 8.40
CA PRO A 42 -9.51 -2.64 8.51
C PRO A 42 -9.95 -2.68 9.98
N GLU A 43 -11.05 -1.99 10.30
CA GLU A 43 -11.72 -2.11 11.60
C GLU A 43 -12.80 -3.19 11.55
N THR A 44 -12.80 -4.06 12.57
CA THR A 44 -13.76 -5.14 12.71
C THR A 44 -14.73 -4.90 13.86
N ASP A 45 -15.89 -5.56 13.79
CA ASP A 45 -16.80 -5.68 14.94
C ASP A 45 -16.32 -6.75 15.94
N ALA A 46 -17.16 -7.05 16.94
CA ALA A 46 -16.85 -8.03 17.98
C ALA A 46 -16.82 -9.47 17.47
N GLU A 47 -17.41 -9.72 16.30
CA GLU A 47 -17.46 -11.03 15.65
C GLU A 47 -16.30 -11.22 14.66
N GLY A 48 -15.45 -10.22 14.48
CA GLY A 48 -14.31 -10.28 13.56
C GLY A 48 -14.67 -9.96 12.11
N VAL A 49 -15.83 -9.33 11.87
CA VAL A 49 -16.28 -8.93 10.53
C VAL A 49 -15.88 -7.50 10.24
N CYS A 50 -15.36 -7.24 9.05
CA CYS A 50 -14.96 -5.91 8.62
C CYS A 50 -16.17 -4.95 8.53
N THR A 51 -16.11 -3.83 9.24
CA THR A 51 -17.20 -2.85 9.32
C THR A 51 -17.27 -1.90 8.11
N GLY A 52 -16.24 -1.90 7.26
CA GLY A 52 -16.05 -0.94 6.17
C GLY A 52 -15.42 0.39 6.59
N ILE A 53 -14.94 0.46 7.83
CA ILE A 53 -14.08 1.53 8.33
C ILE A 53 -12.63 1.04 8.25
N TYR A 54 -11.73 1.90 7.77
CA TYR A 54 -10.32 1.60 7.58
C TYR A 54 -9.46 2.74 8.14
N GLU A 55 -8.43 2.38 8.89
CA GLU A 55 -7.37 3.28 9.32
C GLU A 55 -6.23 3.25 8.30
N VAL A 56 -5.85 4.41 7.78
CA VAL A 56 -4.79 4.55 6.78
C VAL A 56 -3.63 5.31 7.37
N HIS A 57 -2.53 4.61 7.62
CA HIS A 57 -1.26 5.23 8.01
C HIS A 57 -0.53 5.70 6.76
N SER A 58 -0.37 7.01 6.63
CA SER A 58 0.28 7.63 5.47
C SER A 58 1.79 7.70 5.62
N GLU A 59 2.48 7.84 4.49
CA GLU A 59 3.94 8.03 4.42
C GLU A 59 4.43 9.22 5.27
N SER A 60 3.61 10.27 5.42
CA SER A 60 3.93 11.42 6.25
C SER A 60 3.78 11.18 7.76
N GLY A 61 3.49 9.94 8.19
CA GLY A 61 3.24 9.57 9.58
C GLY A 61 1.89 10.03 10.12
N SER A 62 1.01 10.55 9.27
CA SER A 62 -0.36 10.92 9.66
C SER A 62 -1.30 9.75 9.46
N THR A 63 -2.36 9.69 10.27
CA THR A 63 -3.33 8.61 10.21
C THR A 63 -4.71 9.15 9.86
N TYR A 64 -5.40 8.46 8.94
CA TYR A 64 -6.69 8.90 8.44
C TYR A 64 -7.72 7.77 8.47
N THR A 65 -8.92 8.07 8.95
CA THR A 65 -10.06 7.14 8.95
C THR A 65 -10.82 7.30 7.64
N VAL A 66 -11.10 6.18 6.98
CA VAL A 66 -11.82 6.07 5.73
C VAL A 66 -13.03 5.18 5.91
N VAL A 67 -14.20 5.66 5.50
CA VAL A 67 -15.46 4.90 5.56
C VAL A 67 -15.88 4.66 4.11
N ILE A 68 -15.68 3.43 3.61
CA ILE A 68 -15.66 3.17 2.15
C ILE A 68 -17.06 3.16 1.53
N ASP A 69 -18.05 2.72 2.29
CA ASP A 69 -19.49 2.65 1.96
C ASP A 69 -20.14 4.03 1.79
N GLN A 70 -19.59 5.05 2.46
CA GLN A 70 -20.07 6.43 2.36
C GLN A 70 -19.24 7.25 1.38
N PRO A 71 -19.85 7.96 0.41
CA PRO A 71 -19.10 8.82 -0.51
C PRO A 71 -18.45 9.97 0.26
N ARG A 72 -17.22 10.34 -0.13
CA ARG A 72 -16.48 11.47 0.49
C ARG A 72 -16.28 11.33 2.00
N CYS A 73 -16.28 10.11 2.52
CA CYS A 73 -16.02 9.90 3.94
C CYS A 73 -14.55 9.50 4.13
N CYS A 74 -13.73 10.51 4.38
CA CYS A 74 -12.33 10.40 4.80
C CYS A 74 -11.98 11.67 5.59
N ASN A 75 -11.34 11.54 6.75
CA ASN A 75 -10.96 12.69 7.59
C ASN A 75 -9.69 13.42 7.13
N CYS A 76 -9.29 13.27 5.86
CA CYS A 76 -8.09 13.91 5.34
C CYS A 76 -8.36 15.34 4.83
N PRO A 77 -7.33 16.20 4.79
CA PRO A 77 -7.46 17.58 4.31
C PRO A 77 -8.01 17.69 2.87
N ASP A 78 -7.75 16.69 2.03
CA ASP A 78 -8.22 16.69 0.65
C ASP A 78 -9.74 16.54 0.55
N THR A 79 -10.35 15.78 1.47
CA THR A 79 -11.79 15.63 1.56
C THR A 79 -12.41 16.80 2.33
N GLU A 80 -11.77 17.25 3.42
CA GLU A 80 -12.25 18.34 4.27
C GLU A 80 -12.28 19.70 3.55
N TYR A 81 -11.21 20.07 2.84
CA TYR A 81 -11.06 21.42 2.29
C TYR A 81 -11.32 21.53 0.79
N ARG A 82 -11.28 20.42 0.05
CA ARG A 82 -11.34 20.44 -1.43
C ARG A 82 -12.54 19.69 -2.00
N ASP A 83 -13.45 19.20 -1.15
CA ASP A 83 -14.64 18.42 -1.55
C ASP A 83 -14.30 17.27 -2.53
N ALA A 84 -13.09 16.72 -2.43
CA ALA A 84 -12.61 15.75 -3.40
C ALA A 84 -13.46 14.47 -3.32
N PRO A 85 -14.13 14.05 -4.43
CA PRO A 85 -15.04 12.90 -4.41
C PRO A 85 -14.32 11.60 -4.08
N ASN A 86 -13.03 11.53 -4.43
CA ASN A 86 -12.16 10.39 -4.16
C ASN A 86 -10.76 10.96 -3.84
N CYS A 87 -10.28 10.80 -2.61
CA CYS A 87 -8.94 11.20 -2.19
C CYS A 87 -7.93 10.08 -2.47
N LYS A 88 -6.64 10.27 -2.16
CA LYS A 88 -5.64 9.21 -2.32
C LYS A 88 -5.88 8.03 -1.36
N HIS A 89 -6.34 8.30 -0.14
CA HIS A 89 -6.55 7.26 0.89
C HIS A 89 -7.69 6.32 0.50
N ARG A 90 -8.83 6.85 0.04
CA ARG A 90 -9.94 6.04 -0.48
C ARG A 90 -9.52 5.17 -1.67
N ARG A 91 -8.67 5.71 -2.58
CA ARG A 91 -8.11 4.92 -3.68
C ARG A 91 -7.20 3.81 -3.17
N ARG A 92 -6.34 4.09 -2.18
CA ARG A 92 -5.48 3.07 -1.57
C ARG A 92 -6.31 1.95 -0.94
N VAL A 93 -7.31 2.28 -0.12
CA VAL A 93 -8.23 1.28 0.47
C VAL A 93 -8.86 0.41 -0.62
N ALA A 94 -9.39 1.03 -1.67
CA ALA A 94 -9.98 0.28 -2.79
C ALA A 94 -8.97 -0.65 -3.49
N LEU A 95 -7.70 -0.25 -3.61
CA LEU A 95 -6.64 -1.08 -4.17
C LEU A 95 -6.28 -2.25 -3.26
N GLU A 96 -6.17 -2.02 -1.95
CA GLU A 96 -5.86 -3.09 -0.99
C GLU A 96 -6.97 -4.15 -0.96
N ILE A 97 -8.24 -3.71 -0.99
CA ILE A 97 -9.39 -4.62 -1.09
C ILE A 97 -9.35 -5.40 -2.40
N SER A 98 -9.06 -4.73 -3.53
CA SER A 98 -9.15 -5.40 -4.83
C SER A 98 -7.95 -6.28 -5.17
N ASN A 99 -6.76 -5.98 -4.64
CA ASN A 99 -5.51 -6.56 -5.13
C ASN A 99 -4.68 -7.26 -4.05
N ASN A 100 -4.89 -6.97 -2.76
CA ASN A 100 -4.02 -7.39 -1.67
C ASN A 100 -4.76 -8.20 -0.59
N GLY A 101 -6.00 -8.60 -0.86
CA GLY A 101 -6.79 -9.45 0.04
C GLY A 101 -7.29 -8.76 1.30
N CYS A 102 -7.20 -7.44 1.39
CA CYS A 102 -7.77 -6.69 2.51
C CYS A 102 -9.30 -6.89 2.54
N PRO A 103 -9.91 -7.23 3.69
CA PRO A 103 -11.32 -7.59 3.73
C PRO A 103 -12.21 -6.40 3.35
N ALA A 104 -13.15 -6.66 2.45
CA ALA A 104 -14.23 -5.75 2.11
C ALA A 104 -15.25 -5.66 3.26
N PRO A 105 -16.13 -4.64 3.27
CA PRO A 105 -17.18 -4.54 4.28
C PRO A 105 -18.07 -5.80 4.30
N GLY A 106 -18.22 -6.42 5.47
CA GLY A 106 -18.98 -7.65 5.65
C GLY A 106 -18.20 -8.96 5.46
N GLU A 107 -16.90 -8.89 5.13
CA GLU A 107 -16.02 -10.06 5.08
C GLU A 107 -15.36 -10.33 6.43
N GLU A 108 -15.09 -11.61 6.72
CA GLU A 108 -14.42 -12.03 7.95
C GLU A 108 -12.91 -11.73 7.89
N MET A 109 -12.35 -11.31 9.02
CA MET A 109 -10.93 -10.97 9.14
C MET A 109 -10.02 -12.19 9.25
N ASP A 110 -10.55 -13.35 9.67
CA ASP A 110 -9.77 -14.54 10.00
C ASP A 110 -8.91 -15.01 8.81
N GLU A 111 -9.49 -15.12 7.61
CA GLU A 111 -8.74 -15.51 6.40
C GLU A 111 -7.62 -14.51 6.06
N TYR A 112 -7.87 -13.21 6.29
CA TYR A 112 -6.87 -12.17 6.05
C TYR A 112 -5.78 -12.19 7.13
N ALA A 113 -6.12 -12.47 8.39
CA ALA A 113 -5.17 -12.60 9.47
C ALA A 113 -4.22 -13.79 9.24
N ASP A 114 -4.76 -14.94 8.82
CA ASP A 114 -3.97 -16.10 8.44
C ASP A 114 -3.03 -15.77 7.27
N HIS A 115 -3.54 -15.09 6.23
CA HIS A 115 -2.72 -14.65 5.11
C HIS A 115 -1.58 -13.71 5.52
N LEU A 116 -1.83 -12.77 6.43
CA LEU A 116 -0.80 -11.87 6.95
C LEU A 116 0.27 -12.61 7.77
N ASP A 117 -0.13 -13.63 8.51
CA ASP A 117 0.79 -14.44 9.30
C ASP A 117 1.72 -15.29 8.41
N ASP A 118 1.17 -15.86 7.34
CA ASP A 118 1.94 -16.56 6.29
C ASP A 118 2.90 -15.61 5.57
N LEU A 119 2.42 -14.43 5.16
CA LEU A 119 3.24 -13.42 4.48
C LEU A 119 4.39 -12.94 5.38
N ARG A 120 4.11 -12.72 6.67
CA ARG A 120 5.12 -12.36 7.67
C ARG A 120 6.18 -13.44 7.80
N GLU A 121 5.81 -14.71 7.80
CA GLU A 121 6.75 -15.83 7.87
C GLU A 121 7.64 -15.87 6.63
N SER A 122 7.04 -15.81 5.43
CA SER A 122 7.77 -15.74 4.17
C SER A 122 8.75 -14.56 4.12
N LEU A 123 8.34 -13.35 4.53
CA LEU A 123 9.21 -12.18 4.57
C LEU A 123 10.38 -12.34 5.55
N LYS A 124 10.19 -13.07 6.66
CA LYS A 124 11.28 -13.38 7.59
C LYS A 124 12.30 -14.33 6.98
N GLU A 125 11.85 -15.37 6.28
CA GLU A 125 12.75 -16.30 5.59
C GLU A 125 13.57 -15.60 4.50
N GLU A 126 12.94 -14.68 3.76
CA GLU A 126 13.64 -13.82 2.79
C GLU A 126 14.67 -12.92 3.48
N LEU A 127 14.31 -12.31 4.62
CA LEU A 127 15.22 -11.48 5.40
C LEU A 127 16.46 -12.28 5.87
N ASP A 128 16.25 -13.49 6.39
CA ASP A 128 17.32 -14.38 6.83
C ASP A 128 18.23 -14.78 5.65
N THR A 129 17.64 -15.02 4.48
CA THR A 129 18.38 -15.32 3.24
C THR A 129 19.28 -14.15 2.85
N VAL A 130 18.71 -12.93 2.80
CA VAL A 130 19.46 -11.71 2.46
C VAL A 130 20.55 -11.44 3.49
N ALA A 131 20.28 -11.63 4.77
CA ALA A 131 21.27 -11.50 5.83
C ALA A 131 22.46 -12.46 5.62
N GLY A 132 22.20 -13.74 5.33
CA GLY A 132 23.25 -14.72 5.03
C GLY A 132 24.09 -14.35 3.79
N MET A 133 23.46 -13.79 2.75
CA MET A 133 24.19 -13.29 1.58
C MET A 133 25.12 -12.11 1.94
N LEU A 134 24.67 -11.18 2.77
CA LEU A 134 25.48 -10.05 3.22
C LEU A 134 26.67 -10.49 4.07
N GLU A 135 26.49 -11.49 4.95
CA GLU A 135 27.59 -12.07 5.72
C GLU A 135 28.68 -12.65 4.82
N SER A 136 28.29 -13.39 3.77
CA SER A 136 29.24 -13.98 2.82
C SER A 136 30.02 -12.97 1.96
N LEU A 137 29.52 -11.74 1.82
CA LEU A 137 30.20 -10.65 1.11
C LEU A 137 31.15 -9.86 2.02
N GLY A 138 31.00 -9.99 3.33
CA GLY A 138 31.84 -9.33 4.33
C GLY A 138 33.14 -10.07 4.64
N GLU A 139 33.27 -11.33 4.23
CA GLU A 139 34.46 -12.20 4.34
C GLU A 139 35.40 -12.08 3.14
#